data_AF-A0AAE9YE87-F1
#
_entry.id   AF-A0AAE9YE87-F1
#
_cell.length_a   1.000
_cell.length_b   1.000
_cell.length_c   1.000
_cell.angle_alpha   90.00
_cell.angle_beta   90.00
_cell.angle_gamma   90.00
#
_symmetry.space_group_name_H-M   'P 1'
#
loop_
_entity.id
_entity.type
_entity.pdbx_description
1 polymer ?
#
loop_
_entity_poly.entity_id
_entity_poly.type
_entity_poly.pdbx_seq_one_letter_code
_entity_poly.pdbx_strand_id
1 'polypeptide(L)'
;MREGFVRVDEHVVVACPPHEALSCLDGPTAIAAWFGGLRDGPRTTIASGPGDLVLERAHEEWLPDDGALLVVGTTGDLWFRAHLTVRAVMRPGANPYLHPGTEIWTHVEIGPADRAVRVTAMVRDVLRRGLDHLRLELDTC
;
A
#
# COMPACT_ATOMS: atom_id res chain seq x y z
N MET A 1 -27.24 10.21 9.61
CA MET A 1 -26.35 9.04 9.77
C MET A 1 -24.95 9.53 9.46
N ARG A 2 -23.97 9.39 10.37
CA ARG A 2 -22.57 9.64 9.97
C ARG A 2 -22.19 8.49 9.04
N GLU A 3 -22.02 8.78 7.76
CA GLU A 3 -21.40 7.84 6.83
C GLU A 3 -19.98 7.60 7.32
N GLY A 4 -19.80 6.51 8.07
CA GLY A 4 -18.50 6.11 8.57
C GLY A 4 -17.66 5.54 7.44
N PHE A 5 -16.36 5.46 7.66
CA PHE A 5 -15.43 4.77 6.79
C PHE A 5 -14.65 3.74 7.59
N VAL A 6 -14.24 2.67 6.92
CA VAL A 6 -13.38 1.63 7.46
C VAL A 6 -11.94 2.00 7.12
N ARG A 7 -11.03 1.77 8.08
CA ARG A 7 -9.60 1.94 7.92
C ARG A 7 -8.90 0.60 7.84
N VAL A 8 -7.96 0.47 6.92
CA VAL A 8 -7.05 -0.66 6.82
C VAL A 8 -5.64 -0.12 6.84
N ASP A 9 -4.90 -0.51 7.87
CA ASP A 9 -3.50 -0.15 8.08
C ASP A 9 -2.66 -1.42 8.03
N GLU A 10 -1.65 -1.47 7.18
CA GLU A 10 -0.69 -2.55 7.10
C GLU A 10 0.70 -1.97 6.84
N HIS A 11 1.75 -2.59 7.39
CA HIS A 11 3.11 -2.10 7.24
C HIS A 11 4.12 -3.23 7.32
N VAL A 12 5.33 -2.96 6.84
CA VAL A 12 6.48 -3.84 7.00
C VAL A 12 7.75 -3.04 7.25
N VAL A 13 8.68 -3.63 7.97
CA VAL A 13 10.02 -3.07 8.19
C VAL A 13 11.05 -3.98 7.51
N VAL A 14 11.87 -3.41 6.63
CA VAL A 14 12.86 -4.10 5.81
C VAL A 14 14.30 -3.68 6.17
N ALA A 15 15.27 -4.53 5.83
CA ALA A 15 16.70 -4.38 6.16
C ALA A 15 17.48 -3.42 5.27
N CYS A 16 16.82 -2.69 4.37
CA CYS A 16 17.49 -1.79 3.42
C CYS A 16 17.35 -0.32 3.85
N PRO A 17 18.24 0.59 3.38
CA PRO A 17 18.04 2.02 3.51
C PRO A 17 16.88 2.54 2.64
N PRO A 18 16.28 3.72 2.96
CA PRO A 18 15.08 4.19 2.26
C PRO A 18 15.26 4.41 0.76
N HIS A 19 16.44 4.83 0.31
CA HIS A 19 16.69 5.08 -1.12
C HIS A 19 16.64 3.79 -1.95
N GLU A 20 17.03 2.65 -1.39
CA GLU A 20 16.88 1.34 -2.06
C GLU A 20 15.41 0.95 -2.16
N ALA A 21 14.64 1.09 -1.07
CA ALA A 21 13.20 0.85 -1.10
C ALA A 21 12.48 1.75 -2.12
N LEU A 22 12.86 3.04 -2.19
CA LEU A 22 12.30 3.98 -3.17
C LEU A 22 12.70 3.64 -4.61
N SER A 23 13.89 3.06 -4.84
CA SER A 23 14.27 2.58 -6.18
C SER A 23 13.40 1.40 -6.65
N CYS A 24 12.89 0.56 -5.73
CA CYS A 24 11.92 -0.49 -6.04
C CYS A 24 10.50 0.05 -6.18
N LEU A 25 10.17 1.14 -5.47
CA LEU A 25 8.89 1.84 -5.49
C LEU A 25 8.92 3.05 -6.42
N ASP A 26 9.56 2.91 -7.59
CA ASP A 26 9.81 3.99 -8.55
C ASP A 26 8.53 4.39 -9.32
N GLY A 27 7.62 5.02 -8.59
CA GLY A 27 6.39 5.60 -9.09
C GLY A 27 5.16 4.70 -9.05
N PRO A 28 3.98 5.27 -9.34
CA PRO A 28 2.70 4.62 -9.08
C PRO A 28 2.48 3.30 -9.82
N THR A 29 3.13 3.11 -10.97
CA THR A 29 3.06 1.87 -11.75
C THR A 29 3.86 0.75 -11.11
N ALA A 30 5.11 1.03 -10.72
CA ALA A 30 5.95 0.07 -10.00
C ALA A 30 5.30 -0.30 -8.66
N ILE A 31 4.82 0.71 -7.92
CA ILE A 31 4.10 0.50 -6.65
C ILE A 31 2.89 -0.41 -6.86
N ALA A 32 2.02 -0.14 -7.83
CA ALA A 32 0.83 -0.97 -8.07
C ALA A 32 1.20 -2.43 -8.38
N ALA A 33 2.28 -2.68 -9.13
CA ALA A 33 2.71 -4.03 -9.49
C ALA A 33 3.10 -4.87 -8.27
N TRP A 34 3.73 -4.28 -7.25
CA TRP A 34 4.06 -4.98 -6.00
C TRP A 34 2.82 -5.52 -5.28
N PHE A 35 1.69 -4.83 -5.41
CA PHE A 35 0.41 -5.24 -4.84
C PHE A 35 -0.44 -6.08 -5.82
N GLY A 36 0.14 -6.55 -6.93
CA GLY A 36 -0.55 -7.34 -7.96
C GLY A 36 -1.53 -6.52 -8.82
N GLY A 37 -1.35 -5.20 -8.85
CA GLY A 37 -2.18 -4.27 -9.62
C GLY A 37 -1.72 -4.11 -11.06
N LEU A 38 -2.65 -4.30 -11.99
CA LEU A 38 -2.50 -3.98 -13.41
C LEU A 38 -3.13 -2.62 -13.68
N ARG A 39 -2.38 -1.72 -14.33
CA ARG A 39 -2.83 -0.35 -14.63
C ARG A 39 -3.20 -0.19 -16.09
N ASP A 40 -4.35 0.44 -16.34
CA ASP A 40 -4.83 0.82 -17.67
C ASP A 40 -5.50 2.21 -17.58
N GLY A 41 -4.85 3.25 -18.11
CA GLY A 41 -5.33 4.63 -17.99
C GLY A 41 -5.60 5.05 -16.54
N PRO A 42 -6.84 5.45 -16.18
CA PRO A 42 -7.22 5.77 -14.79
C PRO A 42 -7.59 4.53 -13.95
N ARG A 43 -7.62 3.32 -14.52
CA ARG A 43 -8.04 2.09 -13.84
C ARG A 43 -6.86 1.31 -13.27
N THR A 44 -7.02 0.75 -12.07
CA THR A 44 -6.16 -0.31 -11.51
C THR A 44 -7.03 -1.52 -11.25
N THR A 45 -6.61 -2.68 -11.72
CA THR A 45 -7.27 -3.96 -11.47
C THR A 45 -6.33 -4.85 -10.67
N ILE A 46 -6.80 -5.38 -9.55
CA ILE A 46 -6.04 -6.33 -8.72
C ILE A 46 -6.83 -7.63 -8.65
N ALA A 47 -6.24 -8.72 -9.13
CA ALA A 47 -6.86 -10.03 -9.05
C ALA A 47 -6.95 -10.49 -7.58
N SER A 48 -8.14 -10.88 -7.15
CA SER A 48 -8.37 -11.39 -5.80
C SER A 48 -9.26 -12.64 -5.82
N GLY A 49 -9.09 -13.53 -4.85
CA GLY A 49 -9.80 -14.82 -4.81
C GLY A 49 -11.33 -14.69 -4.92
N PRO A 50 -11.98 -13.76 -4.20
CA PRO A 50 -13.42 -13.55 -4.33
C PRO A 50 -13.83 -12.76 -5.59
N GLY A 51 -12.90 -12.25 -6.40
CA GLY A 51 -13.15 -11.45 -7.61
C GLY A 51 -12.23 -10.23 -7.70
N ASP A 52 -12.09 -9.65 -8.89
CA ASP A 52 -11.15 -8.55 -9.10
C ASP A 52 -11.57 -7.29 -8.34
N LEU A 53 -10.60 -6.65 -7.68
CA LEU A 53 -10.74 -5.32 -7.12
C LEU A 53 -10.39 -4.31 -8.21
N VAL A 54 -11.35 -3.50 -8.61
CA VAL A 54 -11.17 -2.47 -9.64
C VAL A 54 -11.27 -1.10 -9.00
N LEU A 55 -10.17 -0.36 -9.04
CA LEU A 55 -10.08 1.03 -8.59
C LEU A 55 -10.09 1.96 -9.81
N GLU A 56 -11.13 2.78 -9.91
CA GLU A 56 -11.19 3.92 -10.83
C GLU A 56 -10.57 5.13 -10.12
N ARG A 57 -9.36 5.52 -10.53
CA ARG A 57 -8.62 6.64 -9.91
C ARG A 57 -9.18 7.98 -10.39
N ALA A 58 -9.52 8.83 -9.43
CA ALA A 58 -9.88 10.21 -9.66
C ALA A 58 -8.69 11.17 -9.45
N HIS A 59 -7.78 10.81 -8.54
CA HIS A 59 -6.59 11.59 -8.23
C HIS A 59 -5.44 10.67 -7.80
N GLU A 60 -4.23 11.03 -8.19
CA GLU A 60 -3.00 10.35 -7.83
C GLU A 60 -1.88 11.38 -7.71
N GLU A 61 -1.10 11.28 -6.64
CA GLU A 61 0.04 12.15 -6.38
C GLU A 61 1.19 11.32 -5.81
N TRP A 62 2.31 11.30 -6.53
CA TRP A 62 3.55 10.65 -6.11
C TRP A 62 4.60 11.71 -5.79
N LEU A 63 5.06 11.71 -4.54
CA LEU A 63 6.09 12.60 -4.01
C LEU A 63 7.31 11.74 -3.63
N PRO A 64 8.22 11.43 -4.58
CA PRO A 64 9.34 10.54 -4.34
C PRO A 64 10.31 11.07 -3.28
N ASP A 65 10.53 12.38 -3.24
CA ASP A 65 11.41 13.02 -2.26
C ASP A 65 10.86 12.90 -0.82
N ASP A 66 9.53 12.83 -0.68
CA ASP A 66 8.84 12.62 0.60
C ASP A 66 8.54 11.13 0.86
N GLY A 67 8.86 10.24 -0.09
CA GLY A 67 8.53 8.83 -0.05
C GLY A 67 7.05 8.55 0.11
N ALA A 68 6.18 9.37 -0.50
CA ALA A 68 4.74 9.34 -0.26
C ALA A 68 3.91 9.22 -1.55
N LEU A 69 2.94 8.31 -1.55
CA LEU A 69 1.92 8.16 -2.58
C LEU A 69 0.54 8.41 -1.99
N LEU A 70 -0.27 9.22 -2.65
CA LEU A 70 -1.70 9.36 -2.41
C LEU A 70 -2.49 8.90 -3.65
N VAL A 71 -3.49 8.05 -3.44
CA VAL A 71 -4.46 7.66 -4.47
C VAL A 71 -5.88 7.85 -3.94
N VAL A 72 -6.73 8.54 -4.70
CA VAL A 72 -8.16 8.71 -4.41
C VAL A 72 -8.96 8.21 -5.60
N GLY A 73 -10.04 7.48 -5.33
CA GLY A 73 -10.88 6.91 -6.39
C GLY A 73 -12.11 6.20 -5.85
N THR A 74 -12.66 5.33 -6.69
CA THR A 74 -13.82 4.51 -6.35
C THR A 74 -13.63 3.06 -6.74
N THR A 75 -14.29 2.16 -6.01
CA THR A 75 -14.44 0.74 -6.36
C THR A 75 -15.93 0.37 -6.26
N GLY A 76 -16.60 0.28 -7.41
CA GLY A 76 -18.06 0.18 -7.43
C GLY A 76 -18.71 1.45 -6.87
N ASP A 77 -19.60 1.30 -5.88
CA ASP A 77 -20.26 2.41 -5.18
C ASP A 77 -19.48 2.93 -3.96
N LEU A 78 -18.28 2.39 -3.70
CA LEU A 78 -17.44 2.79 -2.58
C LEU A 78 -16.43 3.85 -3.00
N TRP A 79 -16.24 4.86 -2.17
CA TRP A 79 -15.09 5.76 -2.26
C TRP A 79 -13.88 5.16 -1.56
N PHE A 80 -12.69 5.54 -2.03
CA PHE A 80 -11.42 4.99 -1.61
C PHE A 80 -10.36 6.09 -1.51
N ARG A 81 -9.58 6.08 -0.42
CA ARG A 81 -8.37 6.91 -0.26
C ARG A 81 -7.24 6.04 0.28
N ALA A 82 -6.17 5.86 -0.49
CA ALA A 82 -4.98 5.14 -0.07
C ALA A 82 -3.78 6.06 0.06
N HIS A 83 -2.98 5.81 1.09
CA HIS A 83 -1.66 6.38 1.27
C HIS A 83 -0.64 5.25 1.37
N LEU A 84 0.53 5.46 0.78
CA LEU A 84 1.73 4.69 1.04
C LEU A 84 2.82 5.66 1.48
N THR A 85 3.57 5.33 2.53
CA THR A 85 4.71 6.09 2.99
C THR A 85 5.92 5.19 3.20
N VAL A 86 7.10 5.73 2.89
CA VAL A 86 8.41 5.10 3.08
C VAL A 86 9.20 5.97 4.04
N ARG A 87 9.65 5.41 5.17
CA ARG A 87 10.40 6.17 6.18
C ARG A 87 11.55 5.38 6.79
N ALA A 88 12.62 6.09 7.15
CA ALA A 88 13.71 5.51 7.92
C ALA A 88 13.26 5.15 9.33
N VAL A 89 13.66 3.98 9.81
CA VAL A 89 13.38 3.50 11.17
C VAL A 89 14.60 2.78 11.76
N MET A 90 14.59 2.57 13.07
CA MET A 90 15.55 1.70 13.74
C MET A 90 14.89 0.35 14.04
N ARG A 91 15.50 -0.75 13.59
CA ARG A 91 15.04 -2.12 13.85
C ARG A 91 15.89 -2.80 14.93
N PRO A 92 15.28 -3.65 15.78
CA PRO A 92 16.03 -4.47 16.73
C PRO A 92 17.00 -5.42 16.00
N GLY A 93 18.25 -5.50 16.48
CA GLY A 93 19.25 -6.45 16.05
C GLY A 93 19.60 -7.49 17.11
N ALA A 94 20.79 -8.08 16.99
CA ALA A 94 21.39 -8.80 18.11
C ALA A 94 21.64 -7.80 19.26
N ASN A 95 20.96 -8.00 20.39
CA ASN A 95 21.07 -7.15 21.58
C ASN A 95 22.54 -6.86 21.92
N PRO A 96 22.98 -5.59 22.10
CA PRO A 96 22.20 -4.34 22.25
C PRO A 96 22.08 -3.46 21.00
N TYR A 97 22.35 -3.99 19.81
CA TYR A 97 22.46 -3.15 18.61
C TYR A 97 21.11 -2.91 17.93
N LEU A 98 20.85 -1.65 17.61
CA LEU A 98 19.82 -1.24 16.66
C LEU A 98 20.46 -1.11 15.28
N HIS A 99 19.76 -1.58 14.25
CA HIS A 99 20.18 -1.40 12.86
C HIS A 99 19.26 -0.41 12.18
N PRO A 100 19.76 0.39 11.22
CA PRO A 100 18.91 1.12 10.30
C PRO A 100 18.00 0.16 9.53
N GLY A 101 16.81 0.62 9.21
CA GLY A 101 15.90 -0.06 8.31
C GLY A 101 14.92 0.94 7.70
N THR A 102 14.01 0.40 6.90
CA THR A 102 12.97 1.19 6.25
C THR A 102 11.61 0.60 6.59
N GLU A 103 10.68 1.46 6.99
CA GLU A 103 9.28 1.09 7.13
C GLU A 103 8.51 1.53 5.89
N ILE A 104 7.77 0.59 5.30
CA ILE A 104 6.80 0.84 4.25
C ILE A 104 5.43 0.66 4.88
N TRP A 105 4.68 1.76 4.99
CA TRP A 105 3.37 1.78 5.63
C TRP A 105 2.29 2.10 4.61
N THR A 106 1.16 1.42 4.73
CA THR A 106 0.00 1.59 3.87
C THR A 106 -1.24 1.87 4.71
N HIS A 107 -2.06 2.80 4.25
CA HIS A 107 -3.31 3.17 4.90
C HIS A 107 -4.39 3.40 3.88
N VAL A 108 -5.54 2.78 4.11
CA VAL A 108 -6.68 2.85 3.22
C VAL A 108 -7.93 3.20 3.99
N GLU A 109 -8.63 4.24 3.54
CA GLU A 109 -9.98 4.58 3.96
C GLU A 109 -10.98 4.13 2.88
N ILE A 110 -12.04 3.44 3.30
CA ILE A 110 -13.07 2.90 2.41
C ILE A 110 -14.44 3.26 2.98
N GLY A 111 -15.32 3.84 2.16
CA GLY A 111 -16.68 4.14 2.59
C GLY A 111 -17.73 4.03 1.50
N PRO A 112 -19.01 3.92 1.88
CA PRO A 112 -19.50 3.91 3.26
C PRO A 112 -19.27 2.57 3.99
N ALA A 113 -19.05 2.63 5.31
CA ALA A 113 -18.58 1.51 6.12
C ALA A 113 -19.52 0.30 6.17
N ASP A 114 -20.83 0.53 6.11
CA ASP A 114 -21.87 -0.51 6.11
C ASP A 114 -21.79 -1.42 4.88
N ARG A 115 -21.21 -0.93 3.78
CA ARG A 115 -21.04 -1.66 2.51
C ARG A 115 -19.61 -2.12 2.28
N ALA A 116 -18.65 -1.61 3.03
CA ALA A 116 -17.23 -1.84 2.81
C ALA A 116 -16.69 -3.19 3.32
N VAL A 117 -17.48 -4.02 4.02
CA VAL A 117 -17.00 -5.22 4.73
C VAL A 117 -16.19 -6.16 3.81
N ARG A 118 -16.74 -6.51 2.64
CA ARG A 118 -16.09 -7.43 1.70
C ARG A 118 -14.83 -6.81 1.07
N VAL A 119 -14.93 -5.56 0.63
CA VAL A 119 -13.81 -4.84 -0.01
C VAL A 119 -12.68 -4.60 0.99
N THR A 120 -12.99 -4.33 2.25
CA THR A 120 -12.02 -4.19 3.34
C THR A 120 -11.17 -5.46 3.50
N ALA A 121 -11.81 -6.64 3.48
CA ALA A 121 -11.10 -7.91 3.58
C ALA A 121 -10.16 -8.12 2.38
N MET A 122 -10.65 -7.85 1.16
CA MET A 122 -9.84 -7.93 -0.06
C MET A 122 -8.64 -6.98 -0.01
N VAL A 123 -8.86 -5.72 0.38
CA VAL A 123 -7.80 -4.71 0.48
C VAL A 123 -6.75 -5.14 1.49
N ARG A 124 -7.16 -5.64 2.66
CA ARG A 124 -6.22 -6.15 3.67
C ARG A 124 -5.36 -7.29 3.13
N ASP A 125 -5.95 -8.24 2.42
CA ASP A 125 -5.22 -9.36 1.82
C ASP A 125 -4.27 -8.91 0.71
N VAL A 126 -4.67 -7.92 -0.10
CA VAL A 126 -3.81 -7.30 -1.12
C VAL A 126 -2.61 -6.61 -0.48
N LEU A 127 -2.84 -5.76 0.53
CA LEU A 127 -1.79 -5.02 1.22
C LEU A 127 -0.78 -5.96 1.87
N ARG A 128 -1.27 -6.98 2.60
CA ARG A 128 -0.40 -7.99 3.23
C ARG A 128 0.48 -8.71 2.22
N ARG A 129 -0.12 -9.24 1.15
CA ARG A 129 0.65 -9.96 0.12
C ARG A 129 1.69 -9.07 -0.56
N GLY A 130 1.34 -7.82 -0.88
CA GLY A 130 2.28 -6.89 -1.51
C GLY A 130 3.42 -6.47 -0.57
N LEU A 131 3.12 -6.19 0.70
CA LEU A 131 4.13 -5.86 1.70
C LEU A 131 5.03 -7.04 2.04
N ASP A 132 4.48 -8.26 2.12
CA ASP A 132 5.28 -9.48 2.32
C ASP A 132 6.19 -9.73 1.12
N HIS A 133 5.71 -9.50 -0.11
CA HIS A 133 6.53 -9.60 -1.32
C HIS A 133 7.68 -8.58 -1.31
N LEU A 134 7.38 -7.31 -1.01
CA LEU A 134 8.40 -6.26 -0.85
C LEU A 134 9.43 -6.63 0.20
N ARG A 135 8.99 -7.19 1.34
CA ARG A 135 9.89 -7.63 2.39
C ARG A 135 10.83 -8.73 1.93
N LEU A 136 10.30 -9.76 1.27
CA LEU A 136 11.09 -10.88 0.79
C LEU A 136 12.18 -10.44 -0.18
N GLU A 137 11.89 -9.48 -1.06
CA GLU A 137 12.88 -8.95 -1.99
C GLU A 137 13.87 -8.01 -1.28
N LEU A 138 13.39 -7.05 -0.48
CA LEU A 138 14.24 -6.01 0.12
C LEU A 138 15.06 -6.49 1.34
N ASP A 139 14.66 -7.56 2.03
CA ASP A 139 15.48 -8.17 3.09
C ASP A 139 16.64 -9.02 2.52
N THR A 140 16.67 -9.28 1.20
CA THR A 140 17.74 -10.04 0.54
C THR A 140 18.85 -9.18 -0.09
N CYS A 141 18.66 -7.86 -0.14
CA CYS A 141 19.63 -6.88 -0.64
C CYS A 141 20.82 -6.70 0.31
#